data_AF-A0A7V3J395-F1
#
_entry.id   AF-A0A7V3J395-F1
#
_cell.length_a   1.000
_cell.length_b   1.000
_cell.length_c   1.000
_cell.angle_alpha   90.00
_cell.angle_beta   90.00
_cell.angle_gamma   90.00
#
_symmetry.space_group_name_H-M   'P 1'
#
loop_
_entity.id
_entity.type
_entity.pdbx_description
1 polymer ?
#
loop_
_entity_poly.entity_id
_entity_poly.type
_entity_poly.pdbx_seq_one_letter_code
_entity_poly.pdbx_strand_id
1 'polypeptide(L)' 'ERVAALAGHAAPDRLLRCIEAVLECREALAANVKPKFAVDAMVAAIGQQLRE' A
#
# COMPACT_ATOMS: atom_id res chain seq x y z
N GLU A 1 15.64 -9.14 7.94
CA GLU A 1 14.74 -9.11 9.13
C GLU A 1 13.40 -8.42 8.86
N ARG A 2 13.36 -7.16 8.42
CA ARG A 2 12.09 -6.41 8.24
C ARG A 2 11.07 -7.08 7.30
N VAL A 3 11.54 -7.67 6.20
CA VAL A 3 10.67 -8.40 5.25
C VAL A 3 10.04 -9.64 5.91
N ALA A 4 10.82 -10.39 6.69
CA ALA A 4 10.32 -11.56 7.41
C ALA A 4 9.31 -11.16 8.50
N ALA A 5 9.55 -10.05 9.20
CA ALA A 5 8.60 -9.50 10.16
C ALA A 5 7.27 -9.09 9.50
N LEU A 6 7.33 -8.45 8.32
CA LEU A 6 6.14 -8.08 7.55
C LEU A 6 5.40 -9.33 7.03
N ALA A 7 6.14 -10.33 6.54
CA ALA A 7 5.58 -11.60 6.08
C ALA A 7 4.88 -12.39 7.20
N GLY A 8 5.34 -12.25 8.45
CA GLY A 8 4.69 -12.85 9.62
C GLY A 8 3.48 -12.07 10.13
N HIS A 9 3.29 -10.81 9.72
CA HIS A 9 2.25 -9.93 10.25
C HIS A 9 0.94 -9.96 9.46
N ALA A 10 0.98 -10.30 8.17
CA ALA A 10 -0.20 -10.33 7.32
C ALA A 10 -0.18 -11.53 6.37
N ALA A 11 -1.37 -12.03 6.01
CA ALA A 11 -1.52 -13.09 5.03
C ALA A 11 -1.03 -12.65 3.63
N PRO A 12 -0.55 -13.57 2.77
CA PRO A 12 0.07 -13.24 1.50
C PRO A 12 -0.81 -12.40 0.55
N ASP A 13 -2.10 -12.66 0.54
CA ASP A 13 -3.14 -11.92 -0.19
C ASP A 13 -3.24 -10.46 0.27
N ARG A 14 -3.21 -10.21 1.58
CA ARG A 14 -3.19 -8.85 2.14
C ARG A 14 -1.89 -8.10 1.77
N LEU A 15 -0.76 -8.80 1.76
CA LEU A 15 0.51 -8.21 1.32
C LEU A 15 0.51 -7.88 -0.17
N LEU A 16 -0.11 -8.72 -1.01
CA LEU A 16 -0.31 -8.41 -2.42
C LEU A 16 -1.16 -7.15 -2.60
N ARG A 17 -2.27 -7.01 -1.85
CA ARG A 17 -3.09 -5.78 -1.86
C ARG A 17 -2.31 -4.53 -1.47
N CYS A 18 -1.40 -4.63 -0.50
CA CYS A 18 -0.51 -3.52 -0.16
C CYS A 18 0.40 -3.11 -1.32
N ILE A 19 0.90 -4.07 -2.10
CA ILE A 19 1.72 -3.80 -3.29
C ILE A 19 0.86 -3.15 -4.38
N GLU A 20 -0.34 -3.66 -4.62
CA GLU A 20 -1.30 -3.07 -5.57
C GLU A 20 -1.59 -1.61 -5.25
N ALA A 21 -1.80 -1.27 -3.97
CA ALA A 21 -2.00 0.12 -3.52
C ALA A 21 -0.81 1.03 -3.87
N VAL A 22 0.43 0.53 -3.80
CA VAL A 22 1.62 1.29 -4.20
C VAL A 22 1.68 1.49 -5.72
N LEU A 23 1.29 0.49 -6.49
CA LEU A 23 1.22 0.58 -7.95
C LEU A 23 0.16 1.59 -8.40
N GLU A 24 -1.03 1.56 -7.78
CA GLU A 24 -2.09 2.54 -8.04
C GLU A 24 -1.64 3.97 -7.69
N CYS A 25 -0.95 4.16 -6.57
CA CYS A 25 -0.37 5.46 -6.21
C CYS A 25 0.59 5.97 -7.29
N ARG A 26 1.46 5.10 -7.81
CA ARG A 26 2.39 5.44 -8.90
C ARG A 26 1.64 5.86 -10.16
N GLU A 27 0.57 5.17 -10.52
CA GLU A 27 -0.27 5.54 -11.67
C GLU A 27 -0.99 6.87 -11.47
N ALA A 28 -1.54 7.11 -10.27
CA ALA A 28 -2.15 8.39 -9.91
C ALA A 28 -1.15 9.56 -10.01
N LEU A 29 0.07 9.36 -9.52
CA LEU A 29 1.14 10.36 -9.65
C LEU A 29 1.51 10.61 -11.12
N ALA A 30 1.58 9.56 -11.95
CA ALA A 30 1.82 9.69 -13.39
C ALA A 30 0.66 10.42 -14.11
N ALA A 31 -0.56 10.30 -13.59
CA ALA A 31 -1.75 11.04 -14.04
C ALA A 31 -1.83 12.48 -13.47
N ASN A 32 -0.77 13.00 -12.84
CA ASN A 32 -0.68 14.33 -12.23
C ASN A 32 -1.62 14.56 -11.03
N VAL A 33 -2.01 13.50 -10.30
CA VAL A 33 -2.66 13.67 -9.00
C VAL A 33 -1.67 14.33 -8.02
N LYS A 34 -2.14 15.29 -7.23
CA LYS A 34 -1.32 15.96 -6.21
C LYS A 34 -0.68 14.91 -5.28
N PRO A 35 0.65 14.93 -5.07
CA PRO A 35 1.34 13.86 -4.35
C PRO A 35 0.78 13.54 -2.97
N LYS A 36 0.39 14.58 -2.22
CA LYS A 36 -0.22 14.40 -0.91
C LYS A 36 -1.49 13.54 -0.97
N PHE A 37 -2.38 13.74 -1.94
CA PHE A 37 -3.61 12.97 -2.04
C PHE A 37 -3.36 11.52 -2.48
N ALA A 38 -2.48 11.31 -3.46
CA ALA A 38 -2.12 9.97 -3.90
C ALA A 38 -1.48 9.15 -2.75
N VAL A 39 -0.57 9.77 -2.00
CA VAL A 39 0.10 9.13 -0.86
C VAL A 39 -0.86 8.91 0.31
N ASP A 40 -1.72 9.88 0.65
CA ASP A 40 -2.72 9.72 1.72
C ASP A 40 -3.68 8.56 1.42
N ALA A 41 -4.14 8.43 0.16
CA ALA A 41 -4.99 7.32 -0.28
C ALA A 41 -4.26 5.97 -0.21
N MET A 42 -3.02 5.91 -0.70
CA MET A 42 -2.17 4.71 -0.61
C MET A 42 -1.97 4.24 0.83
N VAL A 43 -1.62 5.16 1.74
CA VAL A 43 -1.40 4.85 3.16
C VAL A 43 -2.70 4.39 3.83
N ALA A 44 -3.84 4.99 3.49
CA ALA A 44 -5.14 4.55 3.99
C ALA A 44 -5.46 3.11 3.57
N ALA A 45 -5.24 2.78 2.28
CA ALA A 45 -5.48 1.44 1.73
C ALA A 45 -4.55 0.38 2.36
N ILE A 46 -3.25 0.66 2.47
CA ILE A 46 -2.29 -0.21 3.17
C ILE A 46 -2.71 -0.41 4.63
N GLY A 47 -3.09 0.68 5.30
CA GLY A 47 -3.55 0.62 6.68
C GLY A 47 -4.79 -0.25 6.87
N GLN A 48 -5.70 -0.33 5.90
CA GLN A 48 -6.85 -1.25 5.97
C GLN A 48 -6.40 -2.71 5.92
N GLN A 49 -5.42 -3.05 5.07
CA GLN A 49 -4.92 -4.42 4.96
C GLN A 49 -4.12 -4.89 6.18
N LEU A 50 -3.47 -3.97 6.90
CA LEU A 50 -2.58 -4.29 8.02
C LEU A 50 -3.23 -4.16 9.41
N ARG A 51 -4.44 -3.60 9.51
CA ARG A 51 -5.16 -3.48 10.80
C ARG A 51 -6.09 -4.65 11.10
N GLU A 52 -6.51 -5.39 10.08
CA GLU A 52 -7.29 -6.63 10.18
C GLU A 52 -6.39 -7.85 10.31
#